data_AF-A0A1M3I9F3-F1
#
_entry.id   AF-A0A1M3I9F3-F1
#
_cell.length_a   1.000
_cell.length_b   1.000
_cell.length_c   1.000
_cell.angle_alpha   90.00
_cell.angle_beta   90.00
_cell.angle_gamma   90.00
#
_symmetry.space_group_name_H-M   'P 1'
#
loop_
_entity.id
_entity.type
_entity.pdbx_description
1 polymer ?
#
loop_
_entity_poly.entity_id
_entity_poly.type
_entity_poly.pdbx_seq_one_letter_code
_entity_poly.pdbx_strand_id
1 'polypeptide(L)'
;MSGQPEGNLAASFRRLIAATGPISLAHYMAEANARYYGSRDPFGTAGDFVTAPEISQMFGELVGLWLADMWHRAGQPTPVHYVELGPGRGTLARDALRAMARAGLAPQVHLVEGSPALREIQREAVPQAHWHHDLSTLPTDGSILLAANEFLDALPVRQLVKTPGGWRERMVAVDESGAFVCLAGTSPMDSALPEDQRDAADGTLVETCPAAAAVVQEVAGRLAAQGGAALFIDYGHALPRTGSTLQAVRAHRKVDPFADPGEADLTAHVDFATLAPVAQAHGAQWLGTTGQGPWLTALGIDARAAALTRAAPHLAGEIEAARHRLVAEEEMGDLFKVMGLAAPGWPQGAGF
;
A
#
# COMPACT_ATOMS: atom_id res chain seq x y z
N MET A 1 -32.57 -7.47 14.11
CA MET A 1 -32.27 -8.91 13.96
C MET A 1 -30.88 -9.11 14.53
N SER A 2 -30.80 -9.79 15.66
CA SER A 2 -29.57 -10.04 16.43
C SER A 2 -28.57 -10.84 15.59
N GLY A 3 -27.38 -10.29 15.38
CA GLY A 3 -26.29 -10.93 14.65
C GLY A 3 -25.91 -12.28 15.25
N GLN A 4 -25.89 -13.31 14.42
CA GLN A 4 -25.14 -14.52 14.74
C GLN A 4 -23.67 -14.13 14.93
N PRO A 5 -22.93 -14.76 15.86
CA PRO A 5 -21.49 -14.57 15.91
C PRO A 5 -20.92 -14.99 14.56
N GLU A 6 -20.35 -14.05 13.81
CA GLU A 6 -19.66 -14.36 12.55
C GLU A 6 -18.67 -15.49 12.82
N GLY A 7 -18.90 -16.63 12.17
CA GLY A 7 -18.20 -17.87 12.49
C GLY A 7 -16.69 -17.74 12.32
N ASN A 8 -15.95 -18.55 13.08
CA ASN A 8 -14.50 -18.69 12.96
C ASN A 8 -14.08 -18.82 11.48
N LEU A 9 -13.30 -17.85 10.96
CA LEU A 9 -12.90 -17.78 9.55
C LEU A 9 -12.15 -19.05 9.11
N ALA A 10 -11.30 -19.61 9.98
CA ALA A 10 -10.63 -20.88 9.73
C ALA A 10 -11.63 -22.03 9.51
N ALA A 11 -12.72 -22.09 10.27
CA ALA A 11 -13.76 -23.10 10.07
C ALA A 11 -14.51 -22.90 8.74
N SER A 12 -14.72 -21.65 8.31
CA SER A 12 -15.31 -21.35 7.00
C SER A 12 -14.39 -21.76 5.85
N PHE A 13 -13.10 -21.45 5.91
CA PHE A 13 -12.14 -21.92 4.90
C PHE A 13 -12.04 -23.44 4.84
N ARG A 14 -12.00 -24.15 5.98
CA ARG A 14 -11.99 -25.62 5.98
C ARG A 14 -13.22 -26.20 5.29
N ARG A 15 -14.41 -25.65 5.55
CA ARG A 15 -15.66 -26.08 4.89
C ARG A 15 -15.62 -25.80 3.39
N LEU A 16 -15.14 -24.62 2.98
CA LEU A 16 -15.00 -24.26 1.58
C LEU A 16 -14.03 -25.21 0.86
N ILE A 17 -12.82 -25.39 1.40
CA ILE A 17 -11.80 -26.26 0.82
C ILE A 17 -12.28 -27.71 0.71
N ALA A 18 -13.01 -28.22 1.71
CA ALA A 18 -13.60 -29.55 1.64
C ALA A 18 -14.67 -29.68 0.53
N ALA A 19 -15.41 -28.61 0.23
CA ALA A 19 -16.47 -28.62 -0.76
C ALA A 19 -15.99 -28.35 -2.19
N THR A 20 -14.99 -27.48 -2.37
CA THR A 20 -14.58 -26.96 -3.69
C THR A 20 -13.14 -27.29 -4.06
N GLY A 21 -12.38 -27.91 -3.15
CA GLY A 21 -10.94 -28.07 -3.29
C GLY A 21 -10.14 -26.83 -2.85
N PRO A 22 -8.81 -26.84 -3.01
CA PRO A 22 -7.92 -25.78 -2.58
C PRO A 22 -8.33 -24.39 -3.09
N ILE A 23 -8.18 -23.36 -2.26
CA ILE A 23 -8.47 -21.96 -2.61
C ILE A 23 -7.18 -21.22 -2.97
N SER A 24 -7.24 -20.15 -3.76
CA SER A 24 -6.05 -19.36 -4.06
C SER A 24 -5.54 -18.65 -2.80
N LEU A 25 -4.22 -18.38 -2.76
CA LEU A 25 -3.66 -17.54 -1.70
C LEU A 25 -4.30 -16.14 -1.68
N ALA A 26 -4.61 -15.60 -2.86
CA ALA A 26 -5.32 -14.31 -2.96
C ALA A 26 -6.70 -14.36 -2.29
N HIS A 27 -7.48 -15.43 -2.47
CA HIS A 27 -8.77 -15.55 -1.78
C HIS A 27 -8.56 -15.64 -0.26
N TYR A 28 -7.63 -16.48 0.19
CA TYR A 28 -7.30 -16.60 1.61
C TYR A 28 -6.90 -15.24 2.24
N MET A 29 -6.00 -14.51 1.58
CA MET A 29 -5.51 -13.21 2.04
C MET A 29 -6.61 -12.16 2.06
N ALA A 30 -7.45 -12.09 1.03
CA ALA A 30 -8.56 -11.13 0.95
C ALA A 30 -9.53 -11.26 2.12
N GLU A 31 -10.00 -12.47 2.39
CA GLU A 31 -10.99 -12.73 3.45
C GLU A 31 -10.36 -12.59 4.85
N ALA A 32 -9.10 -13.00 5.02
CA ALA A 32 -8.37 -12.81 6.27
C ALA A 32 -8.18 -11.32 6.59
N ASN A 33 -7.70 -10.52 5.63
CA ASN A 33 -7.51 -9.09 5.83
C ASN A 33 -8.84 -8.35 6.00
N ALA A 34 -9.88 -8.70 5.24
CA ALA A 34 -11.22 -8.13 5.42
C ALA A 34 -11.74 -8.35 6.84
N ARG A 35 -11.54 -9.55 7.41
CA ARG A 35 -11.89 -9.85 8.80
C ARG A 35 -11.02 -9.06 9.79
N TYR A 36 -9.72 -8.97 9.54
CA TYR A 36 -8.75 -8.29 10.38
C TYR A 36 -9.07 -6.78 10.51
N TYR A 37 -9.20 -6.08 9.38
CA TYR A 37 -9.51 -4.64 9.33
C TYR A 37 -10.97 -4.30 9.65
N GLY A 38 -11.88 -5.28 9.57
CA GLY A 38 -13.30 -5.10 9.89
C GLY A 38 -13.65 -5.27 11.37
N SER A 39 -12.80 -5.93 12.17
CA SER A 39 -13.13 -6.33 13.55
C SER A 39 -12.45 -5.53 14.66
N ARG A 40 -11.48 -4.67 14.34
CA ARG A 40 -10.73 -3.85 15.31
C ARG A 40 -10.04 -2.65 14.65
N ASP A 41 -9.52 -1.72 15.47
CA ASP A 41 -8.53 -0.73 15.04
C ASP A 41 -7.13 -1.34 15.16
N PRO A 42 -6.43 -1.64 14.05
CA PRO A 42 -5.13 -2.30 14.09
C PRO A 42 -3.94 -1.34 14.19
N PHE A 43 -4.15 -0.01 14.21
CA PHE A 43 -3.08 0.97 14.03
C PHE A 43 -2.60 1.65 15.33
N GLY A 44 -1.32 2.02 15.38
CA GLY A 44 -0.71 2.82 16.44
C GLY A 44 0.12 2.02 17.45
N THR A 45 0.65 2.68 18.50
CA THR A 45 1.52 2.04 19.51
C THR A 45 0.83 0.96 20.35
N ALA A 46 -0.50 0.94 20.36
CA ALA A 46 -1.32 -0.11 20.97
C ALA A 46 -1.88 -1.10 19.92
N GLY A 47 -1.68 -0.83 18.63
CA GLY A 47 -2.06 -1.68 17.50
C GLY A 47 -0.94 -2.62 17.09
N ASP A 48 -1.13 -3.34 15.98
CA ASP A 48 -0.18 -4.36 15.50
C ASP A 48 0.96 -3.76 14.65
N PHE A 49 0.81 -2.51 14.17
CA PHE A 49 1.81 -1.76 13.37
C PHE A 49 1.97 -0.30 13.77
N VAL A 50 3.18 0.21 13.58
CA VAL A 50 3.51 1.65 13.58
C VAL A 50 3.91 2.03 12.15
N THR A 51 3.00 2.67 11.43
CA THR A 51 3.19 3.12 10.03
C THR A 51 4.01 4.40 9.97
N ALA A 52 4.58 4.73 8.80
CA ALA A 52 5.41 5.93 8.63
C ALA A 52 4.73 7.24 9.13
N PRO A 53 3.42 7.49 8.86
CA PRO A 53 2.72 8.65 9.38
C PRO A 53 2.61 8.68 10.92
N GLU A 54 2.53 7.52 11.58
CA GLU A 54 2.44 7.43 13.05
C GLU A 54 3.81 7.60 13.73
N ILE A 55 4.91 7.40 13.00
CA ILE A 55 6.27 7.63 13.51
C ILE A 55 6.57 9.12 13.63
N SER A 56 6.19 9.92 12.62
CA SER A 56 6.50 11.35 12.63
C SER A 56 5.62 12.18 11.70
N GLN A 57 5.22 13.35 12.19
CA GLN A 57 4.60 14.39 11.36
C GLN A 57 5.46 14.82 10.16
N MET A 58 6.79 14.61 10.24
CA MET A 58 7.69 14.97 9.14
C MET A 58 7.36 14.21 7.85
N PHE A 59 6.93 12.95 7.97
CA PHE A 59 6.59 12.14 6.81
C PHE A 59 5.39 12.73 6.07
N GLY A 60 4.27 12.95 6.77
CA GLY A 60 3.07 13.52 6.16
C GLY A 60 3.28 14.93 5.64
N GLU A 61 4.06 15.76 6.34
CA GLU A 61 4.40 17.10 5.86
C GLU A 61 5.17 17.07 4.54
N LEU A 62 6.16 16.18 4.38
CA LEU A 62 6.94 16.08 3.14
C LEU A 62 6.14 15.49 1.98
N VAL A 63 5.27 14.51 2.23
CA VAL A 63 4.32 14.02 1.22
C VAL A 63 3.40 15.15 0.76
N GLY A 64 2.84 15.91 1.70
CA GLY A 64 1.98 17.05 1.38
C GLY A 64 2.69 18.14 0.59
N LEU A 65 3.92 18.49 0.97
CA LEU A 65 4.72 19.49 0.26
C LEU A 65 5.15 19.02 -1.13
N TRP A 66 5.45 17.73 -1.32
CA TRP A 66 5.75 17.17 -2.63
C TRP A 66 4.55 17.31 -3.59
N LEU A 67 3.35 16.96 -3.13
CA LEU A 67 2.13 17.11 -3.92
C LEU A 67 1.82 18.59 -4.22
N ALA A 68 2.07 19.49 -3.27
CA ALA A 68 1.93 20.93 -3.47
C ALA A 68 2.94 21.48 -4.49
N ASP A 69 4.19 21.03 -4.48
CA ASP A 69 5.21 21.40 -5.47
C ASP A 69 4.81 20.97 -6.88
N MET A 70 4.37 19.71 -7.03
CA MET A 70 3.89 19.17 -8.30
C MET A 70 2.75 20.02 -8.86
N TRP A 71 1.75 20.32 -8.04
CA TRP A 71 0.63 21.18 -8.42
C TRP A 71 1.05 22.61 -8.78
N HIS A 72 1.94 23.22 -7.99
CA HIS A 72 2.42 24.58 -8.23
C HIS A 72 3.15 24.69 -9.57
N ARG A 73 4.07 23.76 -9.82
CA ARG A 73 4.87 23.70 -11.05
C ARG A 73 4.06 23.26 -12.27
N ALA A 74 2.93 22.58 -12.06
CA ALA A 74 1.95 22.29 -13.11
C ALA A 74 1.06 23.50 -13.47
N GLY A 75 1.28 24.67 -12.86
CA GLY A 75 0.52 25.88 -13.15
C GLY A 75 -0.74 26.06 -12.29
N GLN A 76 -0.83 25.36 -11.16
CA GLN A 76 -1.91 25.49 -10.18
C GLN A 76 -3.31 25.22 -10.76
N PRO A 77 -3.53 24.10 -11.48
CA PRO A 77 -4.82 23.80 -12.08
C PRO A 77 -5.93 23.71 -11.03
N THR A 78 -7.13 24.14 -11.42
CA THR A 78 -8.35 24.06 -10.62
C THR A 78 -9.49 23.49 -11.47
N PRO A 79 -10.34 22.59 -10.96
CA PRO A 79 -10.36 22.05 -9.60
C PRO A 79 -9.15 21.14 -9.28
N VAL A 80 -8.84 20.96 -8.00
CA VAL A 80 -7.79 20.06 -7.51
C VAL A 80 -8.30 19.23 -6.34
N HIS A 81 -7.99 17.94 -6.39
CA HIS A 81 -8.48 16.91 -5.48
C HIS A 81 -7.31 16.21 -4.80
N TYR A 82 -7.28 16.19 -3.48
CA TYR A 82 -6.39 15.32 -2.71
C TYR A 82 -7.09 13.97 -2.52
N VAL A 83 -6.44 12.89 -2.91
CA VAL A 83 -6.97 11.54 -2.80
C VAL A 83 -6.01 10.71 -1.94
N GLU A 84 -6.52 10.05 -0.90
CA GLU A 84 -5.74 9.07 -0.13
C GLU A 84 -6.38 7.69 -0.20
N LEU A 85 -5.58 6.68 -0.58
CA LEU A 85 -6.01 5.27 -0.59
C LEU A 85 -5.62 4.61 0.73
N GLY A 86 -6.60 4.03 1.44
CA GLY A 86 -6.38 3.38 2.72
C GLY A 86 -5.79 4.31 3.78
N PRO A 87 -6.46 5.41 4.16
CA PRO A 87 -5.86 6.44 5.00
C PRO A 87 -5.64 6.05 6.47
N GLY A 88 -6.02 4.82 6.86
CA GLY A 88 -5.90 4.33 8.24
C GLY A 88 -6.64 5.25 9.21
N ARG A 89 -5.91 5.94 10.08
CA ARG A 89 -6.48 6.91 11.05
C ARG A 89 -6.64 8.33 10.50
N GLY A 90 -6.23 8.59 9.25
CA GLY A 90 -6.22 9.92 8.63
C GLY A 90 -5.02 10.79 9.04
N THR A 91 -4.01 10.21 9.69
CA THR A 91 -2.81 10.93 10.18
C THR A 91 -2.01 11.54 9.03
N LEU A 92 -1.79 10.77 7.95
CA LEU A 92 -1.12 11.25 6.75
C LEU A 92 -1.88 12.42 6.12
N ALA A 93 -3.16 12.24 5.78
CA ALA A 93 -4.03 13.31 5.29
C ALA A 93 -3.94 14.58 6.16
N ARG A 94 -4.10 14.44 7.47
CA ARG A 94 -4.08 15.59 8.40
C ARG A 94 -2.78 16.38 8.30
N ASP A 95 -1.63 15.70 8.36
CA ASP A 95 -0.32 16.35 8.35
C ASP A 95 0.04 16.89 6.95
N ALA A 96 -0.32 16.16 5.89
CA ALA A 96 -0.14 16.57 4.50
C ALA A 96 -0.98 17.82 4.18
N LEU A 97 -2.27 17.83 4.50
CA LEU A 97 -3.17 18.96 4.26
C LEU A 97 -2.75 20.20 5.07
N ARG A 98 -2.26 20.02 6.30
CA ARG A 98 -1.69 21.12 7.10
C ARG A 98 -0.47 21.74 6.42
N ALA A 99 0.38 20.93 5.81
CA ALA A 99 1.56 21.40 5.09
C ALA A 99 1.20 22.05 3.75
N MET A 100 0.30 21.45 2.98
CA MET A 100 -0.23 22.01 1.71
C MET A 100 -0.84 23.39 1.91
N ALA A 101 -1.62 23.59 2.98
CA ALA A 101 -2.24 24.87 3.27
C ALA A 101 -1.21 25.99 3.46
N ARG A 102 -0.05 25.68 4.06
CA ARG A 102 1.07 26.64 4.20
C ARG A 102 1.76 26.95 2.87
N ALA A 103 1.67 26.03 1.90
CA ALA A 103 2.15 26.20 0.53
C ALA A 103 1.08 26.82 -0.41
N GLY A 104 -0.08 27.23 0.11
CA GLY A 104 -1.15 27.86 -0.68
C GLY A 104 -2.07 26.89 -1.41
N LEU A 105 -2.01 25.59 -1.11
CA LEU A 105 -2.87 24.57 -1.69
C LEU A 105 -3.94 24.11 -0.68
N ALA A 106 -5.21 24.23 -1.04
CA ALA A 106 -6.35 23.76 -0.26
C ALA A 106 -7.30 22.94 -1.18
N PRO A 107 -7.01 21.64 -1.39
CA PRO A 107 -7.76 20.80 -2.32
C PRO A 107 -9.05 20.28 -1.69
N GLN A 108 -9.99 19.81 -2.53
CA GLN A 108 -11.08 18.97 -2.04
C GLN A 108 -10.52 17.61 -1.60
N VAL A 109 -10.99 17.08 -0.47
CA VAL A 109 -10.36 15.93 0.19
C VAL A 109 -11.21 14.69 -0.04
N HIS A 110 -10.61 13.64 -0.57
CA HIS A 110 -11.25 12.37 -0.89
C HIS A 110 -10.47 11.20 -0.27
N LEU A 111 -11.15 10.41 0.54
CA LEU A 111 -10.57 9.27 1.26
C LEU A 111 -11.22 7.97 0.75
N VAL A 112 -10.42 7.06 0.20
CA VAL A 112 -10.88 5.75 -0.28
C VAL A 112 -10.65 4.73 0.83
N GLU A 113 -11.74 4.34 1.51
CA GLU A 113 -11.71 3.51 2.72
C GLU A 113 -12.88 2.53 2.70
N GLY A 114 -12.62 1.23 2.81
CA GLY A 114 -13.65 0.20 2.88
C GLY A 114 -14.25 0.00 4.27
N SER A 115 -13.47 0.22 5.33
CA SER A 115 -13.83 -0.08 6.73
C SER A 115 -14.73 1.01 7.34
N PRO A 116 -15.98 0.70 7.74
CA PRO A 116 -16.85 1.66 8.42
C PRO A 116 -16.26 2.18 9.73
N ALA A 117 -15.51 1.34 10.46
CA ALA A 117 -14.88 1.72 11.72
C ALA A 117 -13.77 2.76 11.52
N LEU A 118 -12.92 2.58 10.51
CA LEU A 118 -11.86 3.54 10.19
C LEU A 118 -12.44 4.85 9.66
N ARG A 119 -13.52 4.82 8.88
CA ARG A 119 -14.20 6.04 8.43
C ARG A 119 -14.65 6.92 9.61
N GLU A 120 -15.11 6.33 10.70
CA GLU A 120 -15.51 7.10 11.89
C GLU A 120 -14.31 7.79 12.55
N ILE A 121 -13.20 7.08 12.72
CA ILE A 121 -11.94 7.65 13.23
C ILE A 121 -11.46 8.80 12.32
N GLN A 122 -11.52 8.59 11.01
CA GLN A 122 -11.10 9.59 10.01
C GLN A 122 -11.99 10.83 10.01
N ARG A 123 -13.29 10.74 10.35
CA ARG A 123 -14.18 11.91 10.45
C ARG A 123 -13.73 12.90 11.51
N GLU A 124 -13.16 12.40 12.60
CA GLU A 124 -12.59 13.26 13.64
C GLU A 124 -11.28 13.90 13.17
N ALA A 125 -10.41 13.14 12.49
CA ALA A 125 -9.11 13.61 12.04
C ALA A 125 -9.17 14.56 10.83
N VAL A 126 -10.10 14.32 9.90
CA VAL A 126 -10.23 15.00 8.61
C VAL A 126 -11.71 15.28 8.29
N PRO A 127 -12.38 16.17 9.06
CA PRO A 127 -13.84 16.37 8.99
C PRO A 127 -14.35 16.88 7.64
N GLN A 128 -13.49 17.49 6.83
CA GLN A 128 -13.81 18.00 5.50
C GLN A 128 -13.74 16.95 4.38
N ALA A 129 -13.38 15.71 4.69
CA ALA A 129 -13.22 14.67 3.67
C ALA A 129 -14.55 14.18 3.08
N HIS A 130 -14.49 13.68 1.86
CA HIS A 130 -15.51 12.85 1.23
C HIS A 130 -15.01 11.40 1.21
N TRP A 131 -15.83 10.45 1.67
CA TRP A 131 -15.45 9.04 1.74
C TRP A 131 -15.98 8.26 0.55
N HIS A 132 -15.11 7.45 -0.01
CA HIS A 132 -15.36 6.61 -1.17
C HIS A 132 -15.09 5.15 -0.79
N HIS A 133 -15.85 4.23 -1.36
CA HIS A 133 -15.58 2.80 -1.22
C HIS A 133 -14.42 2.36 -2.12
N ASP A 134 -14.36 2.96 -3.31
CA ASP A 134 -13.37 2.70 -4.33
C ASP A 134 -13.19 3.95 -5.22
N LEU A 135 -12.23 3.87 -6.15
CA LEU A 135 -11.85 4.94 -7.06
C LEU A 135 -12.97 5.35 -8.04
N SER A 136 -13.99 4.51 -8.26
CA SER A 136 -15.01 4.74 -9.30
C SER A 136 -15.90 5.94 -9.01
N THR A 137 -16.04 6.32 -7.73
CA THR A 137 -16.88 7.43 -7.27
C THR A 137 -16.11 8.74 -7.06
N LEU A 138 -14.80 8.75 -7.32
CA LEU A 138 -14.00 9.96 -7.24
C LEU A 138 -14.40 10.99 -8.31
N PRO A 139 -14.34 12.31 -8.02
CA PRO A 139 -14.63 13.35 -8.99
C PRO A 139 -13.81 13.21 -10.27
N THR A 140 -14.34 13.72 -11.38
CA THR A 140 -13.69 13.64 -12.70
C THR A 140 -13.41 14.98 -13.35
N ASP A 141 -13.62 16.07 -12.61
CA ASP A 141 -13.65 17.44 -13.10
C ASP A 141 -12.36 18.24 -12.83
N GLY A 142 -11.34 17.63 -12.21
CA GLY A 142 -10.10 18.32 -11.85
C GLY A 142 -8.93 17.39 -11.60
N SER A 143 -7.74 17.97 -11.42
CA SER A 143 -6.50 17.22 -11.26
C SER A 143 -6.43 16.48 -9.92
N ILE A 144 -5.82 15.30 -9.92
CA ILE A 144 -5.70 14.43 -8.75
C ILE A 144 -4.29 14.50 -8.16
N LEU A 145 -4.20 14.74 -6.86
CA LEU A 145 -2.99 14.64 -6.04
C LEU A 145 -3.16 13.46 -5.09
N LEU A 146 -2.61 12.31 -5.45
CA LEU A 146 -2.88 11.05 -4.76
C LEU A 146 -1.71 10.60 -3.87
N ALA A 147 -2.03 10.10 -2.69
CA ALA A 147 -1.12 9.35 -1.83
C ALA A 147 -1.71 7.96 -1.51
N ALA A 148 -0.87 6.94 -1.57
CA ALA A 148 -1.18 5.58 -1.13
C ALA A 148 0.02 5.07 -0.34
N ASN A 149 -0.08 5.09 0.99
CA ASN A 149 0.97 4.65 1.90
C ASN A 149 0.54 3.35 2.59
N GLU A 150 1.32 2.27 2.46
CA GLU A 150 1.02 0.96 3.07
C GLU A 150 -0.41 0.53 2.72
N PHE A 151 -0.70 0.58 1.42
CA PHE A 151 -2.00 0.24 0.86
C PHE A 151 -1.92 -0.96 -0.08
N LEU A 152 -0.83 -1.06 -0.85
CA LEU A 152 -0.70 -2.08 -1.92
C LEU A 152 -0.22 -3.42 -1.35
N ASP A 153 0.59 -3.38 -0.30
CA ASP A 153 1.03 -4.52 0.52
C ASP A 153 -0.08 -5.42 1.07
N ALA A 154 -1.19 -4.81 1.47
CA ALA A 154 -2.35 -5.47 2.05
C ALA A 154 -3.27 -6.05 0.97
N LEU A 155 -2.99 -5.76 -0.31
CA LEU A 155 -3.79 -6.28 -1.42
C LEU A 155 -3.47 -7.76 -1.71
N PRO A 156 -4.49 -8.56 -2.08
CA PRO A 156 -4.32 -9.99 -2.19
C PRO A 156 -3.33 -10.44 -3.28
N VAL A 157 -2.23 -11.07 -2.86
CA VAL A 157 -1.22 -11.62 -3.78
C VAL A 157 -1.56 -13.05 -4.23
N ARG A 158 -1.19 -13.37 -5.46
CA ARG A 158 -1.08 -14.73 -5.98
C ARG A 158 0.38 -15.15 -5.95
N GLN A 159 0.62 -16.41 -5.63
CA GLN A 159 1.93 -17.03 -5.77
C GLN A 159 1.88 -18.03 -6.92
N LEU A 160 2.81 -17.94 -7.86
CA LEU A 160 2.99 -18.94 -8.90
C LEU A 160 4.28 -19.70 -8.60
N VAL A 161 4.27 -21.01 -8.81
CA VAL A 161 5.41 -21.90 -8.59
C VAL A 161 5.72 -22.68 -9.85
N LYS A 162 7.00 -22.73 -10.24
CA LYS A 162 7.49 -23.53 -11.34
C LYS A 162 7.55 -24.99 -10.92
N THR A 163 6.88 -25.86 -11.67
CA THR A 163 6.90 -27.31 -11.49
C THR A 163 7.47 -27.98 -12.76
N PRO A 164 7.83 -29.28 -12.71
CA PRO A 164 8.23 -30.02 -13.90
C PRO A 164 7.16 -30.00 -15.02
N GLY A 165 5.89 -29.78 -14.67
CA GLY A 165 4.76 -29.69 -15.59
C GLY A 165 4.39 -28.25 -16.03
N GLY A 166 5.28 -27.29 -15.79
CA GLY A 166 5.05 -25.86 -16.06
C GLY A 166 4.67 -25.06 -14.82
N TRP A 167 4.30 -23.80 -15.02
CA TRP A 167 3.88 -22.92 -13.93
C TRP A 167 2.49 -23.30 -13.41
N ARG A 168 2.33 -23.26 -12.09
CA ARG A 168 1.06 -23.51 -11.38
C ARG A 168 0.82 -22.43 -10.34
N GLU A 169 -0.44 -22.12 -10.06
CA GLU A 169 -0.77 -21.28 -8.91
C GLU A 169 -0.55 -22.07 -7.61
N ARG A 170 0.02 -21.43 -6.59
CA ARG A 170 0.17 -21.98 -5.25
C ARG A 170 -1.13 -21.73 -4.48
N MET A 171 -1.78 -22.81 -4.10
CA MET A 171 -3.11 -22.85 -3.50
C MET A 171 -3.00 -23.20 -2.01
N VAL A 172 -3.95 -22.71 -1.22
CA VAL A 172 -4.15 -23.06 0.20
C VAL A 172 -5.09 -24.26 0.30
N ALA A 173 -4.64 -25.31 0.95
CA ALA A 173 -5.36 -26.55 1.21
C ALA A 173 -5.36 -26.87 2.70
N VAL A 174 -6.00 -27.97 3.07
CA VAL A 174 -6.04 -28.49 4.45
C VAL A 174 -5.45 -29.89 4.42
N ASP A 175 -4.50 -30.17 5.31
CA ASP A 175 -3.91 -31.50 5.47
C ASP A 175 -4.76 -32.44 6.35
N GLU A 176 -4.29 -33.68 6.56
CA GLU A 176 -5.00 -34.68 7.38
C GLU A 176 -5.15 -34.26 8.85
N SER A 177 -4.29 -33.37 9.35
CA SER A 177 -4.35 -32.83 10.72
C SER A 177 -5.34 -31.67 10.87
N GLY A 178 -5.86 -31.14 9.75
CA GLY A 178 -6.71 -29.96 9.72
C GLY A 178 -5.94 -28.63 9.68
N ALA A 179 -4.62 -28.68 9.45
CA ALA A 179 -3.76 -27.51 9.30
C ALA A 179 -3.78 -26.99 7.86
N PHE A 180 -3.66 -25.67 7.70
CA PHE A 180 -3.57 -25.06 6.38
C PHE A 180 -2.17 -25.24 5.81
N VAL A 181 -2.09 -25.70 4.57
CA VAL A 181 -0.83 -25.96 3.85
C VAL A 181 -0.90 -25.40 2.44
N CYS A 182 0.25 -25.12 1.83
CA CYS A 182 0.31 -24.72 0.43
C CYS A 182 0.68 -25.88 -0.48
N LEU A 183 -0.01 -26.00 -1.62
CA LEU A 183 0.30 -26.95 -2.68
C LEU A 183 0.22 -26.31 -4.06
N ALA A 184 0.84 -26.93 -5.06
CA ALA A 184 0.68 -26.50 -6.45
C ALA A 184 -0.71 -26.89 -6.97
N GLY A 185 -1.44 -25.94 -7.52
CA GLY A 185 -2.71 -26.15 -8.20
C GLY A 185 -2.56 -26.95 -9.49
N THR A 186 -3.69 -27.32 -10.08
CA THR A 186 -3.73 -28.16 -11.28
C THR A 186 -3.75 -27.37 -12.59
N SER A 187 -4.24 -26.12 -12.56
CA SER A 187 -4.36 -25.26 -13.73
C SER A 187 -3.00 -24.69 -14.17
N PRO A 188 -2.68 -24.72 -15.47
CA PRO A 188 -1.46 -24.09 -16.00
C PRO A 188 -1.53 -22.57 -15.91
N MET A 189 -0.40 -21.95 -15.56
CA MET A 189 -0.28 -20.48 -15.35
C MET A 189 0.82 -19.86 -16.21
N ASP A 190 1.41 -20.58 -17.16
CA ASP A 190 2.53 -20.12 -17.98
C ASP A 190 2.20 -18.87 -18.82
N SER A 191 0.93 -18.70 -19.20
CA SER A 191 0.45 -17.51 -19.93
C SER A 191 0.32 -16.25 -19.07
N ALA A 192 0.29 -16.41 -17.74
CA ALA A 192 0.23 -15.29 -16.79
C ALA A 192 1.60 -14.65 -16.53
N LEU A 193 2.66 -15.24 -17.10
CA LEU A 193 4.04 -14.83 -16.88
C LEU A 193 4.67 -14.24 -18.16
N PRO A 194 5.58 -13.26 -18.00
CA PRO A 194 6.48 -12.81 -19.06
C PRO A 194 7.25 -13.99 -19.67
N GLU A 195 7.55 -13.92 -20.97
CA GLU A 195 8.17 -15.02 -21.71
C GLU A 195 9.54 -15.42 -21.15
N ASP A 196 10.32 -14.43 -20.70
CA ASP A 196 11.65 -14.60 -20.10
C ASP A 196 11.62 -15.29 -18.72
N GLN A 197 10.46 -15.38 -18.07
CA GLN A 197 10.28 -16.09 -16.80
C GLN A 197 9.74 -17.52 -16.97
N ARG A 198 9.27 -17.90 -18.17
CA ARG A 198 8.63 -19.22 -18.39
C ARG A 198 9.60 -20.39 -18.19
N ASP A 199 10.87 -20.19 -18.51
CA ASP A 199 11.94 -21.21 -18.43
C ASP A 199 12.74 -21.17 -17.11
N ALA A 200 12.19 -20.55 -16.06
CA ALA A 200 12.79 -20.59 -14.73
C ALA A 200 12.98 -22.03 -14.21
N ALA A 201 13.91 -22.20 -13.27
CA ALA A 201 14.18 -23.49 -12.64
C ALA A 201 12.98 -24.00 -11.81
N ASP A 202 12.79 -25.32 -11.75
CA ASP A 202 11.78 -25.94 -10.90
C ASP A 202 11.93 -25.50 -9.43
N GLY A 203 10.80 -25.21 -8.79
CA GLY A 203 10.74 -24.64 -7.45
C GLY A 203 10.85 -23.12 -7.38
N THR A 204 11.14 -22.43 -8.50
CA THR A 204 11.08 -20.96 -8.54
C THR A 204 9.67 -20.49 -8.18
N LEU A 205 9.57 -19.49 -7.33
CA LEU A 205 8.32 -18.87 -6.92
C LEU A 205 8.33 -17.40 -7.33
N VAL A 206 7.20 -16.92 -7.84
CA VAL A 206 6.97 -15.50 -8.14
C VAL A 206 5.64 -15.06 -7.55
N GLU A 207 5.58 -13.81 -7.11
CA GLU A 207 4.38 -13.19 -6.57
C GLU A 207 3.82 -12.20 -7.59
N THR A 208 2.51 -12.22 -7.76
CA THR A 208 1.79 -11.26 -8.62
C THR A 208 0.62 -10.69 -7.85
N CYS A 209 0.29 -9.41 -8.04
CA CYS A 209 -0.84 -8.76 -7.38
C CYS A 209 -1.78 -8.13 -8.41
N PRO A 210 -2.74 -8.88 -8.97
CA PRO A 210 -3.70 -8.34 -9.93
C PRO A 210 -4.52 -7.15 -9.38
N ALA A 211 -4.80 -7.15 -8.08
CA ALA A 211 -5.50 -6.06 -7.43
C ALA A 211 -4.67 -4.76 -7.42
N ALA A 212 -3.39 -4.83 -7.05
CA ALA A 212 -2.48 -3.68 -7.12
C ALA A 212 -2.32 -3.17 -8.56
N ALA A 213 -2.18 -4.08 -9.54
CA ALA A 213 -2.10 -3.72 -10.94
C ALA A 213 -3.37 -2.99 -11.41
N ALA A 214 -4.56 -3.45 -11.02
CA ALA A 214 -5.83 -2.79 -11.35
C ALA A 214 -5.94 -1.39 -10.73
N VAL A 215 -5.54 -1.21 -9.46
CA VAL A 215 -5.50 0.09 -8.79
C VAL A 215 -4.55 1.04 -9.53
N VAL A 216 -3.31 0.61 -9.80
CA VAL A 216 -2.31 1.44 -10.50
C VAL A 216 -2.77 1.78 -11.91
N GLN A 217 -3.40 0.84 -12.62
CA GLN A 217 -4.01 1.07 -13.92
C GLN A 217 -5.10 2.15 -13.86
N GLU A 218 -6.02 2.08 -12.90
CA GLU A 218 -7.10 3.07 -12.76
C GLU A 218 -6.55 4.45 -12.39
N VAL A 219 -5.61 4.52 -11.44
CA VAL A 219 -4.94 5.77 -11.06
C VAL A 219 -4.21 6.35 -12.27
N ALA A 220 -3.44 5.55 -13.01
CA ALA A 220 -2.72 6.01 -14.19
C ALA A 220 -3.67 6.57 -15.28
N GLY A 221 -4.77 5.87 -15.56
CA GLY A 221 -5.79 6.34 -16.49
C GLY A 221 -6.43 7.65 -16.06
N ARG A 222 -6.70 7.82 -14.75
CA ARG A 222 -7.21 9.09 -14.20
C ARG A 222 -6.20 10.23 -14.31
N LEU A 223 -4.94 9.99 -13.96
CA LEU A 223 -3.87 10.98 -14.14
C LEU A 223 -3.78 11.41 -15.62
N ALA A 224 -3.75 10.46 -16.55
CA ALA A 224 -3.70 10.75 -17.98
C ALA A 224 -4.90 11.58 -18.48
N ALA A 225 -6.09 11.36 -17.92
CA ALA A 225 -7.31 12.06 -18.33
C ALA A 225 -7.50 13.45 -17.67
N GLN A 226 -7.07 13.63 -16.43
CA GLN A 226 -7.46 14.78 -15.58
C GLN A 226 -6.27 15.68 -15.18
N GLY A 227 -5.05 15.22 -15.42
CA GLY A 227 -3.87 15.83 -14.81
C GLY A 227 -3.69 15.36 -13.35
N GLY A 228 -2.47 15.49 -12.85
CA GLY A 228 -2.18 15.18 -11.46
C GLY A 228 -0.85 14.50 -11.23
N ALA A 229 -0.64 14.09 -9.99
CA ALA A 229 0.47 13.26 -9.55
C ALA A 229 0.01 12.26 -8.48
N ALA A 230 0.70 11.13 -8.39
CA ALA A 230 0.44 10.11 -7.38
C ALA A 230 1.75 9.60 -6.76
N LEU A 231 1.71 9.33 -5.46
CA LEU A 231 2.76 8.63 -4.72
C LEU A 231 2.22 7.30 -4.20
N PHE A 232 2.94 6.22 -4.50
CA PHE A 232 2.76 4.91 -3.87
C PHE A 232 3.98 4.65 -2.99
N ILE A 233 3.77 4.43 -1.69
CA ILE A 233 4.82 4.25 -0.69
C ILE A 233 4.54 2.95 0.05
N ASP A 234 5.41 1.98 -0.11
CA ASP A 234 5.14 0.65 0.43
C ASP A 234 6.42 -0.18 0.58
N TYR A 235 6.38 -1.23 1.41
CA TYR A 235 7.47 -2.19 1.49
C TYR A 235 7.52 -3.03 0.22
N GLY A 236 8.68 -3.07 -0.41
CA GLY A 236 8.72 -3.56 -1.78
C GLY A 236 10.10 -3.63 -2.39
N HIS A 237 10.11 -4.00 -3.66
CA HIS A 237 11.32 -4.09 -4.47
C HIS A 237 11.13 -3.34 -5.79
N ALA A 238 12.18 -2.64 -6.22
CA ALA A 238 12.20 -1.90 -7.48
C ALA A 238 12.78 -2.73 -8.65
N LEU A 239 13.37 -3.89 -8.33
CA LEU A 239 13.95 -4.82 -9.30
C LEU A 239 13.25 -6.18 -9.20
N PRO A 240 13.05 -6.90 -10.32
CA PRO A 240 12.40 -8.21 -10.31
C PRO A 240 12.99 -9.15 -9.26
N ARG A 241 12.11 -9.82 -8.53
CA ARG A 241 12.47 -10.72 -7.44
C ARG A 241 11.70 -12.03 -7.53
N THR A 242 12.34 -13.12 -7.13
CA THR A 242 11.71 -14.43 -6.92
C THR A 242 11.71 -14.78 -5.44
N GLY A 243 10.88 -15.74 -5.06
CA GLY A 243 10.69 -16.17 -3.68
C GLY A 243 9.53 -15.47 -2.98
N SER A 244 9.07 -16.07 -1.89
CA SER A 244 7.89 -15.59 -1.18
C SER A 244 8.23 -14.40 -0.29
N THR A 245 7.33 -13.43 -0.24
CA THR A 245 7.39 -12.27 0.66
C THR A 245 6.22 -12.24 1.62
N LEU A 246 5.20 -13.10 1.41
CA LEU A 246 4.05 -13.26 2.29
C LEU A 246 4.48 -13.37 3.76
N GLN A 247 3.94 -12.48 4.56
CA GLN A 247 4.18 -12.38 5.98
C GLN A 247 2.85 -12.23 6.72
N ALA A 248 2.88 -12.59 8.00
CA ALA A 248 1.81 -12.31 8.91
C ALA A 248 2.37 -11.66 10.16
N VAL A 249 1.75 -10.58 10.61
CA VAL A 249 2.18 -9.86 11.81
C VAL A 249 1.01 -9.74 12.77
N ARG A 250 1.30 -10.01 14.05
CA ARG A 250 0.39 -9.84 15.17
C ARG A 250 1.17 -9.36 16.38
N ALA A 251 0.72 -8.28 17.02
CA ALA A 251 1.38 -7.64 18.17
C ALA A 251 2.90 -7.45 17.95
N HIS A 252 3.26 -6.84 16.82
CA HIS A 252 4.64 -6.59 16.39
C HIS A 252 5.55 -7.82 16.25
N ARG A 253 4.96 -9.02 16.11
CA ARG A 253 5.70 -10.27 15.92
C ARG A 253 5.27 -10.96 14.64
N LYS A 254 6.27 -11.48 13.91
CA LYS A 254 6.02 -12.37 12.78
C LYS A 254 5.41 -13.67 13.30
N VAL A 255 4.27 -14.04 12.74
CA VAL A 255 3.56 -15.29 13.02
C VAL A 255 3.41 -16.08 11.72
N ASP A 256 2.98 -17.33 11.83
CA ASP A 256 2.65 -18.14 10.66
C ASP A 256 1.38 -17.58 9.98
N PRO A 257 1.43 -17.22 8.68
CA PRO A 257 0.26 -16.75 7.91
C PRO A 257 -0.94 -17.71 7.90
N PHE A 258 -0.68 -18.99 8.16
CA PHE A 258 -1.66 -20.06 8.06
C PHE A 258 -2.21 -20.52 9.42
N ALA A 259 -1.71 -19.99 10.54
CA ALA A 259 -2.13 -20.43 11.87
C ALA A 259 -3.53 -19.92 12.26
N ASP A 260 -3.72 -18.60 12.22
CA ASP A 260 -4.92 -17.93 12.74
C ASP A 260 -5.51 -16.93 11.72
N PRO A 261 -6.12 -17.38 10.61
CA PRO A 261 -6.67 -16.47 9.58
C PRO A 261 -7.67 -15.46 10.16
N GLY A 262 -7.43 -14.18 9.87
CA GLY A 262 -8.24 -13.04 10.37
C GLY A 262 -7.75 -12.44 11.69
N GLU A 263 -6.81 -13.09 12.38
CA GLU A 263 -6.27 -12.63 13.66
C GLU A 263 -4.87 -11.98 13.53
N ALA A 264 -4.27 -12.06 12.34
CA ALA A 264 -3.01 -11.41 12.00
C ALA A 264 -3.18 -10.68 10.66
N ASP A 265 -2.44 -9.59 10.50
CA ASP A 265 -2.39 -8.87 9.24
C ASP A 265 -1.50 -9.62 8.26
N LEU A 266 -2.04 -9.94 7.08
CA LEU A 266 -1.30 -10.60 6.03
C LEU A 266 -0.81 -9.56 5.03
N THR A 267 0.49 -9.59 4.78
CA THR A 267 1.14 -8.61 3.91
C THR A 267 2.13 -9.26 2.98
N ALA A 268 2.43 -8.61 1.86
CA ALA A 268 3.44 -9.04 0.92
C ALA A 268 4.20 -7.82 0.38
N HIS A 269 5.44 -8.03 -0.06
CA HIS A 269 6.21 -6.96 -0.67
C HIS A 269 5.60 -6.57 -2.02
N VAL A 270 5.49 -5.28 -2.25
CA VAL A 270 5.02 -4.69 -3.50
C VAL A 270 6.10 -4.82 -4.58
N ASP A 271 5.71 -5.35 -5.73
CA ASP A 271 6.55 -5.43 -6.93
C ASP A 271 6.41 -4.14 -7.76
N PHE A 272 7.20 -3.13 -7.42
CA PHE A 272 7.23 -1.87 -8.16
C PHE A 272 7.85 -2.02 -9.56
N ALA A 273 8.64 -3.07 -9.81
CA ALA A 273 9.19 -3.35 -11.13
C ALA A 273 8.10 -3.71 -12.14
N THR A 274 7.05 -4.41 -11.69
CA THR A 274 5.87 -4.74 -12.50
C THR A 274 4.85 -3.60 -12.56
N LEU A 275 4.67 -2.83 -11.48
CA LEU A 275 3.67 -1.76 -11.45
C LEU A 275 4.03 -0.53 -12.31
N ALA A 276 5.32 -0.20 -12.44
CA ALA A 276 5.74 0.94 -13.26
C ALA A 276 5.36 0.78 -14.75
N PRO A 277 5.65 -0.36 -15.42
CA PRO A 277 5.14 -0.64 -16.77
C PRO A 277 3.62 -0.60 -16.90
N VAL A 278 2.87 -1.07 -15.88
CA VAL A 278 1.41 -1.01 -15.87
C VAL A 278 0.92 0.43 -15.91
N ALA A 279 1.51 1.33 -15.11
CA ALA A 279 1.18 2.75 -15.14
C ALA A 279 1.49 3.39 -16.50
N GLN A 280 2.66 3.11 -17.06
CA GLN A 280 3.09 3.63 -18.36
C GLN A 280 2.18 3.18 -19.51
N ALA A 281 1.75 1.91 -19.51
CA ALA A 281 0.83 1.38 -20.52
C ALA A 281 -0.54 2.08 -20.50
N HIS A 282 -0.90 2.71 -19.37
CA HIS A 282 -2.16 3.45 -19.18
C HIS A 282 -1.97 4.97 -19.22
N GLY A 283 -0.86 5.44 -19.79
CA GLY A 283 -0.66 6.84 -20.15
C GLY A 283 -0.12 7.72 -19.03
N ALA A 284 0.17 7.19 -17.84
CA ALA A 284 0.87 7.95 -16.82
C ALA A 284 2.39 7.98 -17.09
N GLN A 285 3.03 9.09 -16.76
CA GLN A 285 4.47 9.19 -16.67
C GLN A 285 4.94 8.51 -15.37
N TRP A 286 5.85 7.56 -15.49
CA TRP A 286 6.62 7.06 -14.34
C TRP A 286 7.75 8.04 -14.05
N LEU A 287 7.72 8.66 -12.88
CA LEU A 287 8.76 9.60 -12.43
C LEU A 287 10.01 8.85 -12.00
N GLY A 288 9.81 7.72 -11.30
CA GLY A 288 10.87 6.87 -10.80
C GLY A 288 10.38 6.01 -9.63
N THR A 289 11.21 5.06 -9.22
CA THR A 289 11.04 4.28 -8.00
C THR A 289 12.35 4.29 -7.23
N THR A 290 12.32 4.77 -5.99
CA THR A 290 13.52 4.93 -5.14
C THR A 290 13.25 4.43 -3.72
N GLY A 291 14.28 4.30 -2.89
CA GLY A 291 14.13 4.04 -1.46
C GLY A 291 13.50 5.23 -0.73
N GLN A 292 12.73 4.96 0.32
CA GLN A 292 12.09 5.99 1.14
C GLN A 292 13.11 6.95 1.76
N GLY A 293 14.22 6.44 2.27
CA GLY A 293 15.26 7.26 2.92
C GLY A 293 15.86 8.29 1.98
N PRO A 294 16.45 7.86 0.84
CA PRO A 294 16.94 8.78 -0.19
C PRO A 294 15.90 9.80 -0.65
N TRP A 295 14.63 9.38 -0.82
CA TRP A 295 13.55 10.27 -1.22
C TRP A 295 13.26 11.35 -0.16
N LEU A 296 13.05 10.96 1.11
CA LEU A 296 12.80 11.90 2.21
C LEU A 296 13.98 12.86 2.43
N THR A 297 15.22 12.37 2.30
CA THR A 297 16.42 13.21 2.35
C THR A 297 16.43 14.23 1.21
N ALA A 298 16.09 13.83 -0.02
CA ALA A 298 15.98 14.74 -1.15
C ALA A 298 14.91 15.83 -0.95
N LEU A 299 13.84 15.53 -0.20
CA LEU A 299 12.80 16.50 0.17
C LEU A 299 13.16 17.38 1.39
N GLY A 300 14.31 17.14 2.01
CA GLY A 300 14.82 17.99 3.10
C GLY A 300 14.34 17.59 4.49
N ILE A 301 14.11 16.29 4.75
CA ILE A 301 13.74 15.80 6.08
C ILE A 301 14.73 16.21 7.18
N ASP A 302 16.04 16.27 6.88
CA ASP A 302 17.06 16.68 7.85
C ASP A 302 16.88 18.15 8.28
N ALA A 303 16.58 19.02 7.32
CA ALA A 303 16.29 20.42 7.60
C ALA A 303 15.01 20.57 8.46
N ARG A 304 14.00 19.72 8.19
CA ARG A 304 12.76 19.71 8.95
C ARG A 304 12.96 19.20 10.38
N ALA A 305 13.70 18.11 10.57
CA ALA A 305 14.06 17.56 11.87
C ALA A 305 14.83 18.60 12.72
N ALA A 306 15.79 19.30 12.10
CA ALA A 306 16.53 20.38 12.77
C ALA A 306 15.61 21.55 13.18
N ALA A 307 14.64 21.92 12.34
CA ALA A 307 13.67 22.97 12.66
C ALA A 307 12.74 22.58 13.83
N LEU A 308 12.25 21.34 13.84
CA LEU A 308 11.45 20.81 14.95
C LEU A 308 12.25 20.75 16.25
N THR A 309 13.50 20.30 16.18
CA THR A 309 14.40 20.24 17.33
C THR A 309 14.67 21.62 17.93
N ARG A 310 14.85 22.65 17.08
CA ARG A 310 14.99 24.04 17.56
C ARG A 310 13.71 24.56 18.23
N ALA A 311 12.54 24.18 17.72
CA ALA A 311 11.25 24.61 18.27
C ALA A 311 10.92 23.87 19.58
N ALA A 312 11.33 22.61 19.73
CA ALA A 312 11.09 21.79 20.91
C ALA A 312 12.36 21.01 21.33
N PRO A 313 13.35 21.68 21.96
CA PRO A 313 14.62 21.04 22.32
C PRO A 313 14.48 19.84 23.26
N HIS A 314 13.42 19.79 24.07
CA HIS A 314 13.13 18.68 24.98
C HIS A 314 12.73 17.39 24.24
N LEU A 315 12.31 17.46 22.97
CA LEU A 315 11.95 16.32 22.12
C LEU A 315 13.07 15.94 21.14
N ALA A 316 14.26 16.53 21.25
CA ALA A 316 15.35 16.34 20.29
C ALA A 316 15.69 14.87 20.02
N GLY A 317 15.76 14.06 21.09
CA GLY A 317 16.04 12.62 20.97
C GLY A 317 14.92 11.84 20.26
N GLU A 318 13.66 12.17 20.54
CA GLU A 318 12.50 11.54 19.89
C GLU A 318 12.43 11.91 18.40
N ILE A 319 12.67 13.18 18.06
CA ILE A 319 12.69 13.67 16.67
C ILE A 319 13.80 12.97 15.88
N GLU A 320 14.99 12.84 16.47
CA GLU A 320 16.13 12.18 15.84
C GLU A 320 15.87 10.68 15.65
N ALA A 321 15.33 9.99 16.66
CA ALA A 321 14.97 8.58 16.55
C ALA A 321 13.91 8.35 15.47
N ALA A 322 12.90 9.22 15.39
CA ALA A 322 11.87 9.16 14.37
C ALA A 322 12.43 9.44 12.96
N ARG A 323 13.32 10.43 12.82
CA ARG A 323 14.04 10.69 11.56
C ARG A 323 14.83 9.46 11.14
N HIS A 324 15.66 8.92 12.02
CA HIS A 324 16.50 7.76 11.75
C HIS A 324 15.67 6.56 11.29
N ARG A 325 14.57 6.26 12.00
CA ARG A 325 13.68 5.15 11.62
C ARG A 325 13.05 5.32 10.23
N LEU A 326 12.75 6.55 9.81
CA LEU A 326 12.19 6.82 8.50
C LEU A 326 13.21 6.75 7.35
N VAL A 327 14.50 7.04 7.61
CA VAL A 327 15.49 7.25 6.55
C VAL A 327 16.66 6.28 6.52
N ALA A 328 16.97 5.61 7.63
CA ALA A 328 18.12 4.71 7.72
C ALA A 328 17.89 3.44 6.90
N GLU A 329 18.94 2.96 6.23
CA GLU A 329 18.90 1.80 5.32
C GLU A 329 18.46 0.54 6.06
N GLU A 330 18.96 0.35 7.28
CA GLU A 330 18.66 -0.75 8.19
C GLU A 330 17.24 -0.69 8.81
N GLU A 331 16.54 0.42 8.63
CA GLU A 331 15.17 0.65 9.10
C GLU A 331 14.21 0.72 7.89
N MET A 332 13.39 1.78 7.77
CA MET A 332 12.44 1.93 6.66
C MET A 332 13.10 2.49 5.39
N GLY A 333 14.32 3.01 5.48
CA GLY A 333 14.94 3.81 4.42
C GLY A 333 15.17 3.05 3.11
N ASP A 334 15.63 1.81 3.17
CA ASP A 334 15.68 0.93 1.99
C ASP A 334 14.49 0.00 1.92
N LEU A 335 13.97 -0.54 3.03
CA LEU A 335 12.86 -1.49 2.99
C LEU A 335 11.63 -0.94 2.25
N PHE A 336 11.29 0.33 2.48
CA PHE A 336 10.20 1.01 1.80
C PHE A 336 10.68 1.63 0.49
N LYS A 337 9.84 1.50 -0.52
CA LYS A 337 10.03 2.15 -1.81
C LYS A 337 8.96 3.21 -2.02
N VAL A 338 9.35 4.26 -2.72
CA VAL A 338 8.47 5.34 -3.17
C VAL A 338 8.44 5.27 -4.69
N MET A 339 7.26 5.08 -5.27
CA MET A 339 7.02 5.18 -6.70
C MET A 339 6.19 6.44 -6.99
N GLY A 340 6.74 7.31 -7.83
CA GLY A 340 6.06 8.52 -8.29
C GLY A 340 5.46 8.34 -9.67
N LEU A 341 4.20 8.75 -9.84
CA LEU A 341 3.52 8.85 -11.13
C LEU A 341 3.04 10.29 -11.35
N ALA A 342 2.96 10.70 -12.61
CA ALA A 342 2.35 11.98 -12.99
C ALA A 342 1.57 11.85 -14.30
N ALA A 343 0.68 12.80 -14.56
CA ALA A 343 0.04 12.92 -15.85
C ALA A 343 1.05 13.34 -16.95
N PRO A 344 0.79 13.03 -18.24
CA PRO A 344 1.62 13.53 -19.33
C PRO A 344 1.79 15.05 -19.30
N GLY A 345 3.03 15.52 -19.40
CA GLY A 345 3.35 16.95 -19.40
C GLY A 345 3.36 17.61 -18.02
N TRP A 346 3.10 16.87 -16.94
CA TRP A 346 3.33 17.36 -15.58
C TRP A 346 4.83 17.40 -15.24
N PRO A 347 5.22 18.20 -14.23
CA PRO A 347 6.62 18.34 -13.84
C PRO A 347 7.27 17.02 -13.39
N GLN A 348 8.60 16.93 -13.46
CA GLN A 348 9.32 15.91 -12.71
C GLN A 348 9.20 16.19 -11.21
N GLY A 349 8.97 15.14 -10.42
CA GLY A 349 8.92 15.22 -8.96
C GLY A 349 10.31 15.22 -8.34
N ALA A 350 10.52 16.02 -7.30
CA ALA A 350 11.77 15.98 -6.55
C ALA A 350 11.98 14.59 -5.92
N GLY A 351 13.23 14.13 -5.90
CA GLY A 351 13.62 12.83 -5.34
C GLY A 351 13.49 11.63 -6.30
N PHE A 352 13.14 11.86 -7.57
CA PHE A 352 13.09 10.84 -8.62
C PHE A 352 14.11 11.08 -9.73
#